data_AF-A0ABD6CUU4-F1
#
_entry.id   AF-A0ABD6CUU4-F1
#
_cell.length_a   1.000
_cell.length_b   1.000
_cell.length_c   1.000
_cell.angle_alpha   90.00
_cell.angle_beta   90.00
_cell.angle_gamma   90.00
#
_symmetry.space_group_name_H-M   'P 1'
#
loop_
_entity.id
_entity.type
_entity.pdbx_description
1 polymer ?
#
loop_
_entity_poly.entity_id
_entity_poly.type
_entity_poly.pdbx_seq_one_letter_code
_entity_poly.pdbx_strand_id
1 'polypeptide(L)'
;MYQAEVHRTVSEVRLLERLSFDLTITDEAYQSEHSTDGEIRVFNRADDQVIRDREYPPAHPLGVLTGGVSGESESAYPGTTLYVGVAREPPLEQDEDAFQDDYVMKAIDVDGIPEDGVVGVDLDWDAAEARESMADDTARVATERYDISGLPNDQLPIIVRAELYRDAKRILRVLRNEEDGQRDDLRGRQQYEGQAALVLDIEHRTESGADSAPLRVEGLQVGLSRTFPQIQFDPEHGSSYDPQSRQVKWGSRTVQPGDTARYAIIGPISELLEVDRLDARLQATLGGRTLSGVTVAELFDESGESTQQWQESTPTVSEKTTITAEVEIDPSALRGESKEVSSSRITMQTTPVALFNELVKVCDRNGINITERSPPGDGTPVEGREGVYDVSGEDAGELDVRREYGDEGVVYAGMEITGRYTAMSEEAQVSTFDETEDRLVRRTKGGLDDAGRATLDIDARSADAELNSRFLSTIEEAFGGEM
;
A
#
# COMPACT_ATOMS: atom_id res chain seq x y z
N MET A 1 2.00 -25.46 53.78
CA MET A 1 2.86 -25.66 52.59
C MET A 1 3.28 -24.26 52.19
N TYR A 2 4.57 -24.03 51.93
CA TYR A 2 5.02 -22.72 51.48
C TYR A 2 4.47 -22.47 50.06
N GLN A 3 3.98 -21.26 49.79
CA GLN A 3 3.45 -20.85 48.49
C GLN A 3 4.05 -19.49 48.16
N ALA A 4 4.78 -19.41 47.06
CA ALA A 4 5.40 -18.16 46.61
C ALA A 4 4.32 -17.10 46.31
N GLU A 5 4.65 -15.82 46.48
CA GLU A 5 3.70 -14.73 46.24
C GLU A 5 3.17 -14.74 44.80
N VAL A 6 4.05 -15.01 43.83
CA VAL A 6 3.71 -15.02 42.41
C VAL A 6 2.57 -15.97 42.05
N HIS A 7 2.32 -17.01 42.86
CA HIS A 7 1.21 -17.95 42.65
C HIS A 7 -0.17 -17.29 42.74
N ARG A 8 -0.27 -16.21 43.52
CA ARG A 8 -1.53 -15.51 43.83
C ARG A 8 -1.63 -14.17 43.12
N THR A 9 -0.49 -13.53 42.89
CA THR A 9 -0.45 -12.16 42.36
C THR A 9 -0.30 -12.11 40.85
N VAL A 10 0.34 -13.10 40.20
CA VAL A 10 0.51 -13.11 38.75
C VAL A 10 -0.76 -13.62 38.08
N SER A 11 -1.31 -12.82 37.18
CA SER A 11 -2.54 -13.12 36.45
C SER A 11 -2.30 -13.44 34.98
N GLU A 12 -1.33 -12.76 34.37
CA GLU A 12 -1.07 -12.86 32.94
C GLU A 12 0.40 -12.61 32.62
N VAL A 13 0.92 -13.37 31.67
CA VAL A 13 2.20 -13.12 31.01
C VAL A 13 1.92 -12.86 29.53
N ARG A 14 2.35 -11.70 29.02
CA ARG A 14 2.24 -11.33 27.61
C ARG A 14 3.60 -11.27 26.98
N LEU A 15 3.76 -12.02 25.90
CA LEU A 15 4.86 -11.82 24.97
C LEU A 15 4.38 -10.85 23.89
N LEU A 16 5.02 -9.69 23.81
CA LEU A 16 4.73 -8.67 22.82
C LEU A 16 5.94 -8.47 21.92
N GLU A 17 5.69 -8.52 20.62
CA GLU A 17 6.68 -8.10 19.64
C GLU A 17 6.14 -6.95 18.82
N ARG A 18 7.03 -6.02 18.48
CA ARG A 18 6.70 -4.84 17.71
C ARG A 18 7.52 -4.84 16.45
N LEU A 19 6.84 -4.75 15.33
CA LEU A 19 7.44 -4.47 14.04
C LEU A 19 7.10 -3.01 13.68
N SER A 20 8.12 -2.18 13.55
CA SER A 20 7.98 -0.83 13.01
C SER A 20 8.76 -0.76 11.70
N PHE A 21 8.12 -0.35 10.62
CA PHE A 21 8.81 -0.17 9.36
C PHE A 21 8.45 1.14 8.69
N ASP A 22 9.47 1.73 8.09
CA ASP A 22 9.42 2.96 7.32
C ASP A 22 9.59 2.57 5.85
N LEU A 23 8.53 2.81 5.08
CA LEU A 23 8.51 2.50 3.65
C LEU A 23 8.61 3.79 2.88
N THR A 24 9.60 3.85 2.01
CA THR A 24 9.67 4.88 0.98
C THR A 24 9.41 4.20 -0.36
N ILE A 25 8.31 4.59 -1.00
CA ILE A 25 7.92 4.04 -2.29
C ILE A 25 8.07 5.13 -3.35
N THR A 26 9.07 4.94 -4.21
CA THR A 26 9.37 5.81 -5.38
C THR A 26 9.24 5.04 -6.69
N ASP A 27 9.57 5.69 -7.82
CA ASP A 27 9.78 5.05 -9.13
C ASP A 27 10.94 4.05 -9.12
N GLU A 28 12.07 4.46 -8.54
CA GLU A 28 13.34 3.75 -8.67
C GLU A 28 13.43 2.51 -7.76
N ALA A 29 12.79 2.54 -6.60
CA ALA A 29 12.87 1.46 -5.63
C ALA A 29 11.73 1.45 -4.61
N TYR A 30 11.39 0.23 -4.17
CA TYR A 30 10.81 0.00 -2.86
C TYR A 30 11.96 -0.03 -1.85
N GLN A 31 12.02 0.95 -0.96
CA GLN A 31 12.97 0.95 0.15
C GLN A 31 12.20 0.76 1.45
N SER A 32 12.59 -0.25 2.21
CA SER A 32 12.04 -0.53 3.53
C SER A 32 13.16 -0.63 4.55
N GLU A 33 13.09 0.21 5.56
CA GLU A 33 13.83 0.02 6.80
C GLU A 33 12.86 -0.48 7.86
N HIS A 34 13.27 -1.45 8.65
CA HIS A 34 12.44 -1.95 9.74
C HIS A 34 13.26 -2.15 11.01
N SER A 35 12.54 -2.05 12.12
CA SER A 35 13.04 -2.31 13.46
C SER A 35 12.07 -3.22 14.18
N THR A 36 12.64 -4.10 14.99
CA THR A 36 11.91 -5.09 15.77
C THR A 36 12.29 -4.95 17.23
N ASP A 37 11.31 -5.00 18.12
CA ASP A 37 11.49 -4.95 19.57
C ASP A 37 10.63 -6.02 20.24
N GLY A 38 11.23 -6.81 21.13
CA GLY A 38 10.58 -7.86 21.89
C GLY A 38 10.51 -7.49 23.37
N GLU A 39 9.33 -7.60 23.96
CA GLU A 39 9.13 -7.39 25.40
C GLU A 39 8.26 -8.51 25.99
N ILE A 40 8.64 -8.96 27.19
CA ILE A 40 7.83 -9.82 28.05
C ILE A 40 7.23 -8.93 29.11
N ARG A 41 5.90 -9.00 29.27
CA ARG A 41 5.16 -8.26 30.28
C ARG A 41 4.49 -9.20 31.25
N VAL A 42 4.73 -9.00 32.54
CA VAL A 42 4.10 -9.76 33.60
C VAL A 42 3.13 -8.87 34.36
N PHE A 43 1.87 -9.28 34.39
CA PHE A 43 0.78 -8.56 35.03
C PHE A 43 0.55 -9.15 36.42
N ASN A 44 0.95 -8.40 37.45
CA ASN A 44 0.78 -8.76 38.83
C ASN A 44 -0.22 -7.82 39.53
N ARG A 45 -1.12 -8.39 40.33
CA ARG A 45 -2.10 -7.65 41.15
C ARG A 45 -1.84 -7.97 42.61
N ALA A 46 -1.74 -6.94 43.45
CA ALA A 46 -1.53 -7.12 44.88
C ALA A 46 -2.80 -7.66 45.56
N ASP A 47 -2.60 -8.45 46.62
CA ASP A 47 -3.67 -8.90 47.53
C ASP A 47 -3.46 -8.34 48.96
N ASP A 48 -4.45 -8.55 49.84
CA ASP A 48 -4.39 -8.09 51.23
C ASP A 48 -3.18 -8.67 51.99
N GLN A 49 -2.68 -9.83 51.57
CA GLN A 49 -1.57 -10.52 52.22
C GLN A 49 -0.23 -9.88 51.81
N VAL A 50 -0.06 -9.44 50.57
CA VAL A 50 1.13 -8.67 50.13
C VAL A 50 1.31 -7.43 50.99
N ILE A 51 0.24 -6.65 51.20
CA ILE A 51 0.30 -5.44 52.04
C ILE A 51 0.71 -5.80 53.47
N ARG A 52 0.10 -6.86 54.04
CA ARG A 52 0.43 -7.33 55.39
C ARG A 52 1.88 -7.77 55.52
N ASP A 53 2.39 -8.55 54.56
CA ASP A 53 3.76 -9.07 54.56
C ASP A 53 4.79 -7.94 54.43
N ARG A 54 4.43 -6.86 53.73
CA ARG A 54 5.24 -5.64 53.60
C ARG A 54 5.23 -4.77 54.85
N GLU A 55 4.08 -4.60 55.49
CA GLU A 55 3.93 -3.84 56.75
C GLU A 55 4.56 -4.56 57.95
N TYR A 56 4.49 -5.89 57.95
CA TYR A 56 4.99 -6.74 59.03
C TYR A 56 5.86 -7.87 58.45
N PRO A 57 7.10 -7.58 58.00
CA PRO A 57 7.96 -8.58 57.38
C PRO A 57 8.18 -9.79 58.27
N PRO A 58 8.15 -11.03 57.72
CA PRO A 58 8.37 -12.23 58.51
C PRO A 58 9.78 -12.23 59.12
N ALA A 59 9.89 -12.69 60.37
CA ALA A 59 11.13 -12.62 61.14
C ALA A 59 12.30 -13.43 60.54
N HIS A 60 12.02 -14.45 59.72
CA HIS A 60 13.02 -15.23 58.98
C HIS A 60 12.49 -15.72 57.62
N PRO A 61 13.15 -15.38 56.49
CA PRO A 61 12.72 -15.82 55.16
C PRO A 61 12.81 -17.35 54.95
N LEU A 62 13.70 -18.04 55.68
CA LEU A 62 13.97 -19.49 55.55
C LEU A 62 13.44 -20.33 56.72
N GLY A 63 12.84 -19.72 57.76
CA GLY A 63 12.40 -20.42 58.97
C GLY A 63 11.18 -21.34 58.77
N VAL A 64 10.43 -21.13 57.68
CA VAL A 64 9.18 -21.83 57.36
C VAL A 64 9.42 -23.20 56.72
N LEU A 65 10.58 -23.44 56.09
CA LEU A 65 10.88 -24.70 55.39
C LEU A 65 11.09 -25.90 56.33
N THR A 66 11.32 -25.69 57.63
CA THR A 66 11.66 -26.77 58.58
C THR A 66 10.60 -27.06 59.65
N GLY A 67 9.45 -26.36 59.64
CA GLY A 67 8.46 -26.44 60.72
C GLY A 67 7.13 -27.04 60.29
N GLY A 68 6.95 -28.36 60.46
CA GLY A 68 5.63 -28.97 60.33
C GLY A 68 4.70 -28.58 61.48
N VAL A 69 3.78 -27.63 61.25
CA VAL A 69 2.53 -27.48 62.01
C VAL A 69 1.41 -27.01 61.06
N SER A 70 0.25 -27.62 61.23
CA SER A 70 -1.00 -27.48 60.49
C SER A 70 -1.61 -26.06 60.46
N GLY A 71 -2.19 -25.67 59.32
CA GLY A 71 -3.51 -25.00 59.32
C GLY A 71 -3.70 -23.82 58.38
N GLU A 72 -2.71 -22.95 58.18
CA GLU A 72 -2.86 -21.72 57.40
C GLU A 72 -1.64 -21.58 56.47
N SER A 73 -1.86 -21.20 55.20
CA SER A 73 -0.76 -20.87 54.27
C SER A 73 -0.11 -19.58 54.75
N GLU A 74 0.96 -19.70 55.54
CA GLU A 74 1.79 -18.58 55.94
C GLU A 74 2.73 -18.21 54.77
N SER A 75 2.56 -17.01 54.24
CA SER A 75 3.45 -16.40 53.25
C SER A 75 4.84 -16.21 53.85
N ALA A 76 5.87 -16.85 53.27
CA ALA A 76 7.27 -16.51 53.56
C ALA A 76 7.73 -15.55 52.47
N TYR A 77 8.41 -14.46 52.83
CA TYR A 77 8.92 -13.52 51.84
C TYR A 77 10.42 -13.79 51.64
N PRO A 78 10.78 -14.73 50.76
CA PRO A 78 11.01 -14.54 49.32
C PRO A 78 9.94 -15.26 48.46
N GLY A 79 9.93 -15.08 47.14
CA GLY A 79 8.88 -15.63 46.26
C GLY A 79 8.32 -14.65 45.23
N THR A 80 9.02 -13.55 44.95
CA THR A 80 8.57 -12.46 44.06
C THR A 80 9.11 -12.55 42.64
N THR A 81 10.09 -13.42 42.41
CA THR A 81 10.66 -13.57 41.06
C THR A 81 9.87 -14.61 40.29
N LEU A 82 9.39 -14.22 39.11
CA LEU A 82 8.84 -15.13 38.12
C LEU A 82 9.88 -15.37 37.04
N TYR A 83 10.14 -16.62 36.71
CA TYR A 83 10.99 -17.02 35.60
C TYR A 83 10.13 -17.43 34.41
N VAL A 84 10.37 -16.79 33.27
CA VAL A 84 9.68 -17.05 32.01
C VAL A 84 10.62 -17.84 31.09
N GLY A 85 10.32 -19.12 30.88
CA GLY A 85 11.03 -19.96 29.92
C GLY A 85 10.51 -19.70 28.51
N VAL A 86 11.39 -19.26 27.62
CA VAL A 86 11.09 -18.98 26.21
C VAL A 86 11.70 -20.02 25.29
N ALA A 87 10.95 -20.44 24.27
CA ALA A 87 11.42 -21.34 23.22
C ALA A 87 11.26 -20.65 21.86
N ARG A 88 12.20 -20.87 20.93
CA ARG A 88 12.14 -20.32 19.57
C ARG A 88 12.03 -21.45 18.56
N GLU A 89 11.00 -21.43 17.73
CA GLU A 89 10.96 -22.27 16.54
C GLU A 89 11.81 -21.60 15.43
N PRO A 90 12.69 -22.35 14.73
CA PRO A 90 13.54 -21.77 13.69
C PRO A 90 12.69 -21.26 12.51
N PRO A 91 13.07 -20.13 11.88
CA PRO A 91 12.42 -19.71 10.65
C PRO A 91 12.64 -20.77 9.57
N LEU A 92 11.55 -21.18 8.89
CA LEU A 92 11.44 -22.32 7.98
C LEU A 92 12.42 -22.35 6.78
N GLU A 93 13.27 -21.33 6.60
CA GLU A 93 14.12 -21.15 5.41
C GLU A 93 15.64 -21.09 5.67
N GLN A 94 16.11 -21.19 6.92
CA GLN A 94 17.55 -21.30 7.18
C GLN A 94 18.01 -22.76 7.26
N ASP A 95 19.15 -23.05 6.63
CA ASP A 95 19.83 -24.35 6.69
C ASP A 95 19.91 -24.84 8.15
N GLU A 96 19.27 -25.99 8.43
CA GLU A 96 19.16 -26.61 9.76
C GLU A 96 20.53 -26.76 10.47
N ASP A 97 21.61 -26.85 9.69
CA ASP A 97 22.97 -27.09 10.17
C ASP A 97 23.64 -25.86 10.84
N ALA A 98 23.14 -24.64 10.61
CA ALA A 98 23.69 -23.42 11.24
C ALA A 98 22.98 -23.05 12.56
N PHE A 99 21.79 -23.61 12.82
CA PHE A 99 20.95 -23.25 13.97
C PHE A 99 21.08 -24.24 15.14
N GLN A 100 21.57 -25.46 14.88
CA GLN A 100 21.64 -26.53 15.89
C GLN A 100 22.64 -26.28 17.03
N ASP A 101 23.64 -25.42 16.85
CA ASP A 101 24.70 -25.25 17.85
C ASP A 101 24.38 -24.22 18.95
N ASP A 102 23.43 -23.28 18.74
CA ASP A 102 23.17 -22.21 19.71
C ASP A 102 21.92 -22.43 20.60
N TYR A 103 20.91 -23.18 20.16
CA TYR A 103 19.65 -23.32 20.92
C TYR A 103 19.04 -24.72 20.82
N VAL A 104 19.78 -25.72 21.30
CA VAL A 104 19.19 -27.03 21.63
C VAL A 104 18.17 -26.81 22.75
N MET A 105 16.94 -27.29 22.55
CA MET A 105 15.96 -27.63 23.60
C MET A 105 16.65 -28.56 24.63
N LYS A 106 17.43 -27.98 25.53
CA LYS A 106 18.02 -28.71 26.64
C LYS A 106 16.90 -28.96 27.62
N ALA A 107 16.52 -30.23 27.71
CA ALA A 107 15.80 -30.76 28.83
C ALA A 107 16.37 -30.14 30.12
N ILE A 108 15.46 -29.50 30.85
CA ILE A 108 15.65 -28.83 32.13
C ILE A 108 16.51 -29.70 33.04
N ASP A 109 17.69 -29.18 33.37
CA ASP A 109 18.49 -29.55 34.53
C ASP A 109 19.38 -28.32 34.74
N VAL A 110 19.24 -27.56 35.82
CA VAL A 110 19.92 -27.80 37.09
C VAL A 110 19.14 -27.05 38.16
N ASP A 111 18.81 -27.66 39.31
CA ASP A 111 18.21 -26.92 40.44
C ASP A 111 17.24 -25.81 39.94
N GLY A 112 16.38 -26.20 39.00
CA GLY A 112 15.26 -25.46 38.43
C GLY A 112 15.42 -24.70 37.10
N ILE A 113 16.49 -23.92 36.84
CA ILE A 113 16.38 -22.77 35.93
C ILE A 113 17.50 -22.70 34.86
N PRO A 114 17.19 -22.81 33.55
CA PRO A 114 18.17 -22.60 32.48
C PRO A 114 18.72 -21.16 32.44
N GLU A 115 20.03 -20.97 32.25
CA GLU A 115 20.64 -19.64 32.01
C GLU A 115 20.34 -19.10 30.60
N ASP A 116 20.14 -19.99 29.63
CA ASP A 116 19.82 -19.65 28.24
C ASP A 116 18.31 -19.78 27.99
N GLY A 117 17.66 -18.70 27.53
CA GLY A 117 16.23 -18.72 27.21
C GLY A 117 15.30 -18.61 28.41
N VAL A 118 15.78 -18.13 29.56
CA VAL A 118 14.92 -17.78 30.71
C VAL A 118 15.08 -16.32 31.07
N VAL A 119 13.95 -15.65 31.25
CA VAL A 119 13.90 -14.26 31.70
C VAL A 119 13.35 -14.23 33.13
N GLY A 120 14.18 -13.82 34.08
CA GLY A 120 13.78 -13.58 35.46
C GLY A 120 13.20 -12.18 35.63
N VAL A 121 11.98 -12.09 36.15
CA VAL A 121 11.27 -10.82 36.38
C VAL A 121 11.02 -10.66 37.87
N ASP A 122 11.62 -9.65 38.48
CA ASP A 122 11.36 -9.32 39.89
C ASP A 122 10.06 -8.52 40.03
N LEU A 123 9.12 -9.07 40.79
CA LEU A 123 7.78 -8.54 40.99
C LEU A 123 7.59 -7.96 42.39
N ASP A 124 8.68 -7.66 43.10
CA ASP A 124 8.59 -7.14 44.45
C ASP A 124 7.86 -5.78 44.51
N TRP A 125 7.01 -5.63 45.52
CA TRP A 125 6.17 -4.45 45.76
C TRP A 125 6.71 -3.61 46.91
N ASP A 126 6.58 -2.30 46.79
CA ASP A 126 6.54 -1.45 47.97
C ASP A 126 5.15 -1.48 48.62
N ALA A 127 5.08 -1.33 49.95
CA ALA A 127 3.80 -1.32 50.68
C ALA A 127 2.83 -0.23 50.19
N ALA A 128 3.34 0.88 49.67
CA ALA A 128 2.53 1.94 49.09
C ALA A 128 1.94 1.53 47.74
N GLU A 129 2.75 0.94 46.87
CA GLU A 129 2.35 0.47 45.54
C GLU A 129 1.30 -0.64 45.63
N ALA A 130 1.46 -1.59 46.57
CA ALA A 130 0.49 -2.65 46.80
C ALA A 130 -0.89 -2.08 47.24
N ARG A 131 -0.89 -1.06 48.10
CA ARG A 131 -2.14 -0.39 48.52
C ARG A 131 -2.80 0.39 47.38
N GLU A 132 -2.02 1.04 46.54
CA GLU A 132 -2.53 1.78 45.37
C GLU A 132 -3.12 0.82 44.33
N SER A 133 -2.40 -0.25 43.98
CA SER A 133 -2.88 -1.31 43.08
C SER A 133 -4.21 -1.89 43.54
N MET A 134 -4.36 -2.17 44.85
CA MET A 134 -5.62 -2.66 45.41
C MET A 134 -6.73 -1.62 45.46
N ALA A 135 -6.41 -0.36 45.78
CA ALA A 135 -7.40 0.72 45.85
C ALA A 135 -8.01 1.04 44.49
N ASP A 136 -7.18 1.00 43.44
CA ASP A 136 -7.57 1.35 42.07
C ASP A 136 -7.99 0.13 41.23
N ASP A 137 -7.90 -1.08 41.80
CA ASP A 137 -8.11 -2.37 41.11
C ASP A 137 -7.25 -2.54 39.84
N THR A 138 -6.03 -1.99 39.86
CA THR A 138 -5.10 -1.99 38.72
C THR A 138 -4.00 -3.03 38.92
N ALA A 139 -3.59 -3.70 37.84
CA ALA A 139 -2.40 -4.56 37.83
C ALA A 139 -1.15 -3.71 37.59
N ARG A 140 -0.07 -4.02 38.32
CA ARG A 140 1.28 -3.56 37.97
C ARG A 140 1.78 -4.40 36.79
N VAL A 141 2.64 -3.80 35.98
CA VAL A 141 3.21 -4.42 34.79
C VAL A 141 4.73 -4.34 34.90
N ALA A 142 5.37 -5.48 35.15
CA ALA A 142 6.82 -5.60 35.01
C ALA A 142 7.14 -5.92 33.54
N THR A 143 8.18 -5.30 33.00
CA THR A 143 8.55 -5.42 31.57
C THR A 143 10.02 -5.74 31.44
N GLU A 144 10.34 -6.83 30.75
CA GLU A 144 11.71 -7.19 30.37
C GLU A 144 11.85 -7.22 28.85
N ARG A 145 12.94 -6.66 28.33
CA ARG A 145 13.21 -6.62 26.88
C ARG A 145 14.09 -7.80 26.48
N TYR A 146 13.83 -8.36 25.30
CA TYR A 146 14.70 -9.34 24.68
C TYR A 146 14.95 -8.96 23.22
N ASP A 147 16.10 -9.39 22.71
CA ASP A 147 16.53 -9.03 21.36
C ASP A 147 15.86 -9.92 20.32
N ILE A 148 15.28 -9.28 19.31
CA ILE A 148 14.68 -9.91 18.12
C ILE A 148 15.24 -9.30 16.82
N SER A 149 16.46 -8.75 16.89
CA SER A 149 17.10 -8.06 15.78
C SER A 149 17.41 -8.98 14.58
N GLY A 150 17.42 -8.39 13.38
CA GLY A 150 17.93 -9.07 12.18
C GLY A 150 16.94 -9.95 11.42
N LEU A 151 15.64 -9.82 11.66
CA LEU A 151 14.63 -10.49 10.82
C LEU A 151 14.74 -9.98 9.37
N PRO A 152 14.93 -10.84 8.36
CA PRO A 152 15.03 -10.40 6.97
C PRO A 152 13.66 -10.01 6.39
N ASN A 153 13.65 -9.13 5.38
CA ASN A 153 12.43 -8.53 4.82
C ASN A 153 11.45 -9.56 4.22
N ASP A 154 11.96 -10.69 3.76
CA ASP A 154 11.20 -11.82 3.22
C ASP A 154 10.52 -12.66 4.30
N GLN A 155 10.91 -12.51 5.56
CA GLN A 155 10.29 -13.19 6.70
C GLN A 155 9.25 -12.32 7.42
N LEU A 156 8.98 -11.10 6.95
CA LEU A 156 7.93 -10.26 7.52
C LEU A 156 6.55 -10.84 7.19
N PRO A 157 5.64 -11.01 8.17
CA PRO A 157 4.32 -11.61 7.94
C PRO A 157 3.39 -10.70 7.14
N ILE A 158 3.78 -9.44 6.94
CA ILE A 158 3.02 -8.45 6.18
C ILE A 158 3.86 -7.90 5.04
N ILE A 159 3.22 -7.68 3.89
CA ILE A 159 3.75 -6.85 2.83
C ILE A 159 2.81 -5.65 2.66
N VAL A 160 3.37 -4.45 2.62
CA VAL A 160 2.63 -3.26 2.24
C VAL A 160 3.11 -2.84 0.85
N ARG A 161 2.17 -2.69 -0.08
CA ARG A 161 2.45 -2.24 -1.45
C ARG A 161 1.61 -1.01 -1.77
N ALA A 162 2.16 -0.15 -2.62
CA ALA A 162 1.43 0.97 -3.18
C ALA A 162 1.58 1.00 -4.69
N GLU A 163 0.50 1.34 -5.38
CA GLU A 163 0.50 1.42 -6.85
C GLU A 163 -0.47 2.49 -7.34
N LEU A 164 -0.06 3.27 -8.34
CA LEU A 164 -0.90 4.24 -9.01
C LEU A 164 -1.44 3.67 -10.32
N TYR A 165 -2.74 3.46 -10.36
CA TYR A 165 -3.44 3.00 -11.56
C TYR A 165 -4.05 4.19 -12.28
N ARG A 166 -3.64 4.39 -13.54
CA ARG A 166 -4.09 5.52 -14.37
C ARG A 166 -5.54 5.40 -14.85
N ASP A 167 -6.14 4.22 -14.73
CA ASP A 167 -7.55 3.97 -15.05
C ASP A 167 -8.24 3.23 -13.91
N ALA A 168 -9.05 3.96 -13.15
CA ALA A 168 -9.82 3.42 -12.04
C ALA A 168 -10.83 2.33 -12.49
N LYS A 169 -11.23 2.26 -13.77
CA LYS A 169 -12.07 1.17 -14.30
C LYS A 169 -11.37 -0.19 -14.22
N ARG A 170 -10.05 -0.26 -14.44
CA ARG A 170 -9.28 -1.52 -14.31
C ARG A 170 -9.27 -2.02 -12.87
N ILE A 171 -9.22 -1.09 -11.94
CA ILE A 171 -9.23 -1.35 -10.50
C ILE A 171 -10.58 -1.83 -10.00
N LEU A 172 -11.70 -1.36 -10.54
CA LEU A 172 -13.04 -1.76 -10.05
C LEU A 172 -13.28 -3.28 -10.12
N ARG A 173 -12.74 -3.95 -11.15
CA ARG A 173 -12.81 -5.41 -11.25
C ARG A 173 -12.10 -6.08 -10.07
N VAL A 174 -10.99 -5.48 -9.64
CA VAL A 174 -10.16 -6.01 -8.55
C VAL A 174 -10.63 -5.53 -7.16
N LEU A 175 -11.18 -4.31 -7.02
CA LEU A 175 -11.75 -3.81 -5.76
C LEU A 175 -13.02 -4.54 -5.35
N ARG A 176 -13.82 -4.99 -6.32
CA ARG A 176 -15.11 -5.65 -6.06
C ARG A 176 -15.04 -7.18 -6.04
N ASN A 177 -13.86 -7.79 -6.26
CA ASN A 177 -13.73 -9.23 -6.49
C ASN A 177 -14.77 -9.75 -7.50
N GLU A 178 -15.04 -8.99 -8.57
CA GLU A 178 -15.97 -9.40 -9.62
C GLU A 178 -15.26 -10.45 -10.49
N GLU A 179 -15.61 -11.74 -10.33
CA GLU A 179 -15.17 -12.79 -11.26
C GLU A 179 -15.61 -12.46 -12.70
N ASP A 180 -14.75 -12.81 -13.67
CA ASP A 180 -15.01 -12.63 -15.10
C ASP A 180 -16.39 -13.17 -15.49
N GLY A 181 -17.36 -12.28 -15.71
CA GLY A 181 -18.68 -12.62 -16.25
C GLY A 181 -19.91 -12.16 -15.47
N GLN A 182 -19.79 -11.47 -14.34
CA GLN A 182 -20.96 -10.83 -13.72
C GLN A 182 -21.38 -9.57 -14.51
N ARG A 183 -22.68 -9.52 -14.85
CA ARG A 183 -23.30 -8.55 -15.77
C ARG A 183 -23.03 -7.10 -15.38
N ASP A 184 -22.17 -6.47 -16.18
CA ASP A 184 -22.18 -5.07 -16.64
C ASP A 184 -23.28 -4.16 -16.07
N ASP A 185 -23.00 -3.56 -14.91
CA ASP A 185 -23.60 -2.29 -14.56
C ASP A 185 -22.84 -1.17 -15.28
N LEU A 186 -23.09 -1.03 -16.59
CA LEU A 186 -22.42 -0.07 -17.48
C LEU A 186 -22.42 1.37 -16.94
N ARG A 187 -23.44 1.75 -16.16
CA ARG A 187 -23.54 3.07 -15.52
C ARG A 187 -22.54 3.26 -14.39
N GLY A 188 -22.28 2.23 -13.60
CA GLY A 188 -21.30 2.25 -12.51
C GLY A 188 -19.85 2.32 -13.02
N ARG A 189 -19.59 1.90 -14.26
CA ARG A 189 -18.25 2.01 -14.89
C ARG A 189 -17.99 3.38 -15.50
N GLN A 190 -19.01 4.08 -16.02
CA GLN A 190 -18.84 5.41 -16.61
C GLN A 190 -18.37 6.47 -15.60
N GLN A 191 -18.75 6.36 -14.33
CA GLN A 191 -18.35 7.36 -13.31
C GLN A 191 -16.85 7.39 -12.99
N TYR A 192 -16.12 6.32 -13.33
CA TYR A 192 -14.67 6.19 -13.14
C TYR A 192 -13.88 6.40 -14.44
N GLU A 193 -14.56 6.74 -15.53
CA GLU A 193 -13.91 7.10 -16.79
C GLU A 193 -13.11 8.39 -16.64
N GLY A 194 -11.82 8.35 -17.00
CA GLY A 194 -10.91 9.48 -16.82
C GLY A 194 -10.41 9.68 -15.38
N GLN A 195 -10.75 8.77 -14.46
CA GLN A 195 -10.22 8.76 -13.10
C GLN A 195 -9.04 7.80 -12.98
N ALA A 196 -8.10 8.15 -12.10
CA ALA A 196 -7.02 7.29 -11.63
C ALA A 196 -7.29 6.90 -10.17
N ALA A 197 -6.56 5.90 -9.70
CA ALA A 197 -6.66 5.44 -8.33
C ALA A 197 -5.29 5.05 -7.77
N LEU A 198 -4.95 5.63 -6.63
CA LEU A 198 -3.79 5.26 -5.84
C LEU A 198 -4.22 4.19 -4.84
N VAL A 199 -3.62 3.02 -4.94
CA VAL A 199 -3.97 1.83 -4.15
C VAL A 199 -2.89 1.54 -3.13
N LEU A 200 -3.32 1.21 -1.92
CA LEU A 200 -2.53 0.68 -0.83
C LEU A 200 -3.02 -0.73 -0.51
N ASP A 201 -2.13 -1.70 -0.68
CA ASP A 201 -2.37 -3.11 -0.42
C ASP A 201 -1.61 -3.55 0.82
N ILE A 202 -2.34 -4.16 1.75
CA ILE A 202 -1.79 -4.77 2.97
C ILE A 202 -2.02 -6.27 2.84
N GLU A 203 -0.99 -6.98 2.41
CA GLU A 203 -0.98 -8.43 2.24
C GLU A 203 -0.57 -9.08 3.56
N HIS A 204 -1.32 -10.09 3.98
CA HIS A 204 -0.91 -11.00 5.06
C HIS A 204 -0.36 -12.27 4.41
N ARG A 205 0.95 -12.52 4.51
CA ARG A 205 1.59 -13.64 3.80
C ARG A 205 1.02 -14.98 4.29
N THR A 206 0.80 -15.91 3.36
CA THR A 206 0.57 -17.31 3.73
C THR A 206 1.90 -17.93 4.14
N GLU A 207 2.06 -18.21 5.43
CA GLU A 207 3.17 -19.05 5.87
C GLU A 207 2.86 -20.52 5.61
N SER A 208 3.93 -21.30 5.40
CA SER A 208 3.83 -22.75 5.25
C SER A 208 3.51 -23.41 6.60
N GLY A 209 2.25 -23.39 7.02
CA GLY A 209 1.79 -23.99 8.29
C GLY A 209 0.31 -23.76 8.55
N ALA A 210 -0.42 -24.79 8.98
CA ALA A 210 -1.87 -24.90 8.80
C ALA A 210 -2.78 -24.12 9.78
N ASP A 211 -2.28 -23.15 10.56
CA ASP A 211 -3.11 -22.37 11.50
C ASP A 211 -2.50 -20.98 11.80
N SER A 212 -2.43 -20.12 10.78
CA SER A 212 -2.04 -18.72 10.98
C SER A 212 -3.26 -17.90 11.38
N ALA A 213 -3.18 -17.24 12.54
CA ALA A 213 -4.24 -16.34 13.00
C ALA A 213 -4.44 -15.18 12.01
N PRO A 214 -5.66 -14.66 11.86
CA PRO A 214 -5.89 -13.55 10.95
C PRO A 214 -5.22 -12.27 11.44
N LEU A 215 -4.71 -11.48 10.50
CA LEU A 215 -4.24 -10.13 10.77
C LEU A 215 -5.42 -9.21 11.04
N ARG A 216 -5.42 -8.53 12.19
CA ARG A 216 -6.40 -7.50 12.51
C ARG A 216 -5.79 -6.12 12.32
N VAL A 217 -6.12 -5.47 11.22
CA VAL A 217 -5.85 -4.05 11.00
C VAL A 217 -6.79 -3.26 11.90
N GLU A 218 -6.23 -2.57 12.90
CA GLU A 218 -7.00 -1.76 13.86
C GLU A 218 -7.43 -0.43 13.22
N GLY A 219 -6.58 0.13 12.36
CA GLY A 219 -6.90 1.29 11.53
C GLY A 219 -5.79 1.63 10.55
N LEU A 220 -6.19 2.22 9.43
CA LEU A 220 -5.29 2.84 8.46
C LEU A 220 -5.64 4.33 8.38
N GLN A 221 -4.65 5.18 8.64
CA GLN A 221 -4.78 6.62 8.49
C GLN A 221 -3.85 7.10 7.40
N VAL A 222 -4.34 7.92 6.48
CA VAL A 222 -3.54 8.49 5.40
C VAL A 222 -3.67 10.01 5.43
N GLY A 223 -2.54 10.69 5.53
CA GLY A 223 -2.41 12.13 5.34
C GLY A 223 -2.06 12.46 3.90
N LEU A 224 -2.72 13.48 3.35
CA LEU A 224 -2.48 13.98 2.00
C LEU A 224 -1.83 15.36 2.07
N SER A 225 -0.85 15.62 1.20
CA SER A 225 -0.26 16.96 1.06
C SER A 225 -1.29 18.03 0.67
N ARG A 226 -2.40 17.63 0.04
CA ARG A 226 -3.46 18.53 -0.45
C ARG A 226 -4.78 17.80 -0.69
N THR A 227 -5.83 18.57 -0.97
CA THR A 227 -7.20 18.05 -1.18
C THR A 227 -7.76 18.54 -2.50
N PHE A 228 -8.74 17.84 -3.06
CA PHE A 228 -9.39 18.21 -4.31
C PHE A 228 -10.89 17.81 -4.33
N PRO A 229 -11.74 18.51 -5.12
CA PRO A 229 -13.20 18.40 -5.00
C PRO A 229 -13.82 17.05 -5.40
N GLN A 230 -13.08 16.20 -6.13
CA GLN A 230 -13.56 14.92 -6.66
C GLN A 230 -12.88 13.70 -6.02
N ILE A 231 -12.26 13.87 -4.85
CA ILE A 231 -11.61 12.77 -4.14
C ILE A 231 -12.65 11.77 -3.63
N GLN A 232 -12.43 10.49 -3.90
CA GLN A 232 -13.23 9.37 -3.41
C GLN A 232 -12.31 8.35 -2.73
N PHE A 233 -12.89 7.53 -1.85
CA PHE A 233 -12.15 6.55 -1.07
C PHE A 233 -12.83 5.19 -1.17
N ASP A 234 -12.03 4.13 -1.32
CA ASP A 234 -12.48 2.76 -1.28
C ASP A 234 -11.72 1.97 -0.19
N PRO A 235 -12.37 1.13 0.62
CA PRO A 235 -13.83 0.99 0.73
C PRO A 235 -14.46 2.28 1.27
N GLU A 236 -15.59 2.70 0.68
CA GLU A 236 -16.33 3.90 1.13
C GLU A 236 -16.89 3.68 2.54
N HIS A 237 -17.46 2.50 2.79
CA HIS A 237 -18.04 2.13 4.07
C HIS A 237 -16.94 1.90 5.12
N GLY A 238 -17.02 2.64 6.22
CA GLY A 238 -16.01 2.60 7.28
C GLY A 238 -14.81 3.51 7.02
N SER A 239 -14.83 4.30 5.93
CA SER A 239 -13.91 5.42 5.74
C SER A 239 -14.48 6.71 6.33
N SER A 240 -13.59 7.58 6.80
CA SER A 240 -13.92 8.93 7.24
C SER A 240 -12.85 9.88 6.72
N TYR A 241 -13.26 10.99 6.12
CA TYR A 241 -12.36 11.97 5.53
C TYR A 241 -12.62 13.36 6.09
N ASP A 242 -11.56 14.00 6.57
CA ASP A 242 -11.57 15.39 7.02
C ASP A 242 -10.75 16.26 6.06
N PRO A 243 -11.42 17.11 5.24
CA PRO A 243 -10.75 18.00 4.30
C PRO A 243 -9.86 19.07 4.98
N GLN A 244 -10.12 19.43 6.24
CA GLN A 244 -9.35 20.47 6.94
C GLN A 244 -8.01 19.94 7.41
N SER A 245 -8.00 18.75 8.02
CA SER A 245 -6.76 18.06 8.38
C SER A 245 -6.11 17.32 7.20
N ARG A 246 -6.83 17.17 6.07
CA ARG A 246 -6.40 16.47 4.86
C ARG A 246 -6.10 15.00 5.14
N GLN A 247 -6.91 14.39 6.01
CA GLN A 247 -6.71 13.02 6.48
C GLN A 247 -7.91 12.15 6.16
N VAL A 248 -7.64 10.98 5.63
CA VAL A 248 -8.61 9.88 5.53
C VAL A 248 -8.25 8.79 6.53
N LYS A 249 -9.26 8.20 7.15
CA LYS A 249 -9.12 7.08 8.09
C LYS A 249 -10.07 5.97 7.69
N TRP A 250 -9.56 4.76 7.56
CA TRP A 250 -10.36 3.55 7.43
C TRP A 250 -10.41 2.81 8.77
N GLY A 251 -11.59 2.31 9.10
CA GLY A 251 -11.85 1.51 10.30
C GLY A 251 -11.20 0.13 10.27
N SER A 252 -11.40 -0.63 11.34
CA SER A 252 -10.76 -1.93 11.52
C SER A 252 -11.20 -2.96 10.49
N ARG A 253 -10.26 -3.78 10.02
CA ARG A 253 -10.50 -4.87 9.07
C ARG A 253 -9.71 -6.11 9.48
N THR A 254 -10.26 -7.28 9.19
CA THR A 254 -9.59 -8.57 9.41
C THR A 254 -9.17 -9.14 8.06
N VAL A 255 -7.93 -9.62 7.97
CA VAL A 255 -7.30 -10.15 6.75
C VAL A 255 -6.85 -11.58 7.04
N GLN A 256 -7.31 -12.54 6.24
CA GLN A 256 -6.88 -13.94 6.40
C GLN A 256 -5.46 -14.14 5.86
N PRO A 257 -4.75 -15.19 6.28
CA PRO A 257 -3.49 -15.57 5.65
C PRO A 257 -3.67 -15.80 4.14
N GLY A 258 -2.82 -15.17 3.33
CA GLY A 258 -2.89 -15.16 1.86
C GLY A 258 -3.81 -14.10 1.25
N ASP A 259 -4.63 -13.43 2.07
CA ASP A 259 -5.50 -12.36 1.59
C ASP A 259 -4.79 -11.00 1.64
N THR A 260 -5.35 -10.05 0.90
CA THR A 260 -4.90 -8.66 0.87
C THR A 260 -6.06 -7.72 1.26
N ALA A 261 -5.81 -6.85 2.23
CA ALA A 261 -6.68 -5.69 2.46
C ALA A 261 -6.27 -4.55 1.56
N ARG A 262 -7.20 -4.15 0.69
CA ARG A 262 -7.02 -3.06 -0.27
C ARG A 262 -7.73 -1.79 0.17
N TYR A 263 -7.03 -0.67 0.00
CA TYR A 263 -7.51 0.69 0.21
C TYR A 263 -7.18 1.53 -1.01
N ALA A 264 -8.07 2.40 -1.46
CA ALA A 264 -7.84 3.24 -2.63
C ALA A 264 -8.28 4.68 -2.42
N ILE A 265 -7.52 5.60 -3.02
CA ILE A 265 -7.87 7.01 -3.19
C ILE A 265 -8.08 7.24 -4.68
N ILE A 266 -9.27 7.67 -5.06
CA ILE A 266 -9.72 7.76 -6.45
C ILE A 266 -9.97 9.23 -6.79
N GLY A 267 -9.55 9.65 -7.98
CA GLY A 267 -9.70 11.03 -8.43
C GLY A 267 -9.15 11.26 -9.84
N PRO A 268 -9.26 12.48 -10.38
CA PRO A 268 -8.59 12.85 -11.63
C PRO A 268 -7.09 12.60 -11.52
N ILE A 269 -6.48 12.07 -12.59
CA ILE A 269 -5.04 11.74 -12.57
C ILE A 269 -4.17 12.97 -12.33
N SER A 270 -4.50 14.12 -12.93
CA SER A 270 -3.78 15.38 -12.71
C SER A 270 -3.77 15.76 -11.24
N GLU A 271 -4.93 15.67 -10.58
CA GLU A 271 -5.09 16.02 -9.17
C GLU A 271 -4.37 15.05 -8.22
N LEU A 272 -4.40 13.75 -8.52
CA LEU A 272 -3.70 12.71 -7.74
C LEU A 272 -2.18 12.81 -7.86
N LEU A 273 -1.66 13.08 -9.06
CA LEU A 273 -0.22 13.21 -9.31
C LEU A 273 0.40 14.43 -8.65
N GLU A 274 -0.44 15.39 -8.30
CA GLU A 274 -0.04 16.70 -7.84
C GLU A 274 -0.17 16.67 -6.27
N VAL A 275 -0.69 15.57 -5.69
CA VAL A 275 -0.47 15.18 -4.28
C VAL A 275 0.98 14.75 -4.13
N ASP A 276 1.87 15.69 -3.83
CA ASP A 276 3.33 15.41 -3.81
C ASP A 276 3.77 14.35 -2.78
N ARG A 277 2.97 14.15 -1.72
CA ARG A 277 3.31 13.25 -0.62
C ARG A 277 2.06 12.69 0.03
N LEU A 278 2.10 11.39 0.29
CA LEU A 278 1.13 10.67 1.10
C LEU A 278 1.84 9.99 2.26
N ASP A 279 1.38 10.26 3.47
CA ASP A 279 1.87 9.65 4.71
C ASP A 279 0.81 8.68 5.24
N ALA A 280 1.03 7.38 5.10
CA ALA A 280 0.14 6.36 5.64
C ALA A 280 0.67 5.84 6.98
N ARG A 281 -0.20 5.76 7.97
CA ARG A 281 0.06 5.10 9.25
C ARG A 281 -0.87 3.91 9.41
N LEU A 282 -0.28 2.72 9.46
CA LEU A 282 -0.97 1.46 9.73
C LEU A 282 -0.77 1.07 11.18
N GLN A 283 -1.84 0.61 11.84
CA GLN A 283 -1.75 -0.13 13.08
C GLN A 283 -2.47 -1.47 12.92
N ALA A 284 -1.74 -2.56 13.15
CA ALA A 284 -2.29 -3.91 13.03
C ALA A 284 -1.79 -4.84 14.13
N THR A 285 -2.54 -5.90 14.37
CA THR A 285 -2.23 -6.89 15.41
C THR A 285 -2.37 -8.31 14.86
N LEU A 286 -1.38 -9.14 15.17
CA LEU A 286 -1.41 -10.58 14.92
C LEU A 286 -1.44 -11.27 16.28
N GLY A 287 -2.43 -12.13 16.50
CA GLY A 287 -2.62 -12.83 17.76
C GLY A 287 -2.12 -14.26 17.71
N GLY A 288 -1.64 -14.79 18.83
CA GLY A 288 -1.29 -16.20 18.98
C GLY A 288 0.00 -16.62 18.29
N ARG A 289 0.81 -15.65 17.81
CA ARG A 289 2.16 -15.84 17.29
C ARG A 289 2.99 -14.55 17.40
N THR A 290 4.30 -14.74 17.31
CA THR A 290 5.36 -13.72 17.37
C THR A 290 6.10 -13.65 16.02
N LEU A 291 6.78 -12.55 15.72
CA LEU A 291 7.60 -12.39 14.49
C LEU A 291 8.82 -13.30 14.52
N SER A 292 9.43 -13.46 15.70
CA SER A 292 10.68 -14.19 15.86
C SER A 292 10.51 -15.71 15.97
N GLY A 293 9.27 -16.19 16.14
CA GLY A 293 8.96 -17.57 16.47
C GLY A 293 9.19 -17.90 17.95
N VAL A 294 9.47 -16.90 18.80
CA VAL A 294 9.59 -17.06 20.25
C VAL A 294 8.20 -17.28 20.86
N THR A 295 8.08 -18.28 21.72
CA THR A 295 6.87 -18.63 22.47
C THR A 295 7.22 -18.79 23.94
N VAL A 296 6.23 -18.68 24.81
CA VAL A 296 6.42 -19.00 26.24
C VAL A 296 6.20 -20.50 26.42
N ALA A 297 7.29 -21.22 26.71
CA ALA A 297 7.26 -22.68 26.89
C ALA A 297 6.74 -23.07 28.28
N GLU A 298 7.24 -22.40 29.32
CA GLU A 298 6.88 -22.68 30.70
C GLU A 298 7.16 -21.47 31.61
N LEU A 299 6.48 -21.42 32.76
CA LEU A 299 6.66 -20.39 33.78
C LEU A 299 6.99 -21.05 35.11
N PHE A 300 7.98 -20.52 35.82
CA PHE A 300 8.47 -21.07 37.09
C PHE A 300 8.54 -19.99 38.18
N ASP A 301 8.35 -20.38 39.43
CA ASP A 301 8.74 -19.54 40.56
C ASP A 301 10.23 -19.68 40.90
N GLU A 302 10.67 -18.96 41.93
CA GLU A 302 12.05 -19.00 42.42
C GLU A 302 12.54 -20.37 42.95
N SER A 303 11.62 -21.30 43.23
CA SER A 303 11.95 -22.67 43.63
C SER A 303 12.11 -23.61 42.43
N GLY A 304 11.81 -23.14 41.21
CA GLY A 304 11.72 -23.95 40.01
C GLY A 304 10.39 -24.70 39.88
N GLU A 305 9.38 -24.39 40.70
CA GLU A 305 8.05 -25.01 40.58
C GLU A 305 7.28 -24.39 39.42
N SER A 306 6.80 -25.26 38.53
CA SER A 306 6.00 -24.86 37.36
C SER A 306 4.63 -24.33 37.76
N THR A 307 4.20 -23.26 37.08
CA THR A 307 2.84 -22.69 37.18
C THR A 307 1.70 -23.68 36.91
N GLN A 308 1.97 -24.77 36.19
CA GLN A 308 0.98 -25.81 35.93
C GLN A 308 0.61 -26.60 37.19
N GLN A 309 1.46 -26.57 38.21
CA GLN A 309 1.24 -27.25 39.49
C GLN A 309 0.54 -26.36 40.52
N TRP A 310 0.36 -25.07 40.19
CA TRP A 310 -0.31 -24.10 41.05
C TRP A 310 -1.79 -24.40 41.15
N GLN A 311 -2.27 -24.70 42.36
CA GLN A 311 -3.63 -25.21 42.58
C GLN A 311 -4.73 -24.15 42.42
N GLU A 312 -4.40 -22.86 42.47
CA GLU A 312 -5.38 -21.77 42.62
C GLU A 312 -5.53 -20.86 41.38
N SER A 313 -4.51 -20.73 40.54
CA SER A 313 -4.61 -20.03 39.25
C SER A 313 -3.33 -20.16 38.43
N THR A 314 -3.39 -20.83 37.28
CA THR A 314 -2.32 -20.77 36.27
C THR A 314 -2.43 -19.43 35.53
N PRO A 315 -1.34 -18.63 35.44
CA PRO A 315 -1.35 -17.39 34.67
C PRO A 315 -1.78 -17.63 33.22
N THR A 316 -2.54 -16.69 32.65
CA THR A 316 -2.83 -16.74 31.22
C THR A 316 -1.59 -16.31 30.45
N VAL A 317 -1.20 -17.08 29.44
CA VAL A 317 -0.14 -16.71 28.50
C VAL A 317 -0.79 -16.20 27.23
N SER A 318 -0.38 -15.02 26.76
CA SER A 318 -0.80 -14.51 25.45
C SER A 318 0.36 -13.94 24.64
N GLU A 319 0.29 -14.18 23.33
CA GLU A 319 1.27 -13.74 22.37
C GLU A 319 0.61 -12.76 21.41
N LYS A 320 1.20 -11.57 21.26
CA LYS A 320 0.66 -10.54 20.40
C LYS A 320 1.77 -9.78 19.71
N THR A 321 1.69 -9.75 18.39
CA THR A 321 2.51 -8.88 17.58
C THR A 321 1.75 -7.61 17.26
N THR A 322 2.40 -6.46 17.44
CA THR A 322 1.88 -5.15 17.01
C THR A 322 2.72 -4.62 15.88
N ILE A 323 2.05 -4.19 14.82
CA ILE A 323 2.69 -3.78 13.59
C ILE A 323 2.31 -2.34 13.33
N THR A 324 3.33 -1.50 13.21
CA THR A 324 3.20 -0.10 12.84
C THR A 324 3.95 0.12 11.54
N ALA A 325 3.25 0.65 10.54
CA ALA A 325 3.88 1.07 9.30
C ALA A 325 3.75 2.57 9.15
N GLU A 326 4.84 3.24 8.78
CA GLU A 326 4.80 4.57 8.20
C GLU A 326 5.19 4.44 6.72
N VAL A 327 4.29 4.87 5.83
CA VAL A 327 4.48 4.77 4.38
C VAL A 327 4.53 6.17 3.81
N GLU A 328 5.67 6.55 3.29
CA GLU A 328 5.85 7.73 2.48
C GLU A 328 5.77 7.35 1.00
N ILE A 329 4.82 7.96 0.30
CA ILE A 329 4.61 7.75 -1.12
C ILE A 329 4.72 9.10 -1.80
N ASP A 330 5.49 9.16 -2.87
CA ASP A 330 5.45 10.24 -3.84
C ASP A 330 4.63 9.76 -5.07
N PRO A 331 3.34 10.15 -5.19
CA PRO A 331 2.51 9.84 -6.34
C PRO A 331 3.11 10.29 -7.68
N SER A 332 3.96 11.32 -7.67
CA SER A 332 4.67 11.78 -8.85
C SER A 332 5.86 10.88 -9.22
N ALA A 333 6.49 10.22 -8.24
CA ALA A 333 7.47 9.16 -8.48
C ALA A 333 6.77 7.85 -8.91
N LEU A 334 5.58 7.56 -8.40
CA LEU A 334 4.73 6.46 -8.91
C LEU A 334 4.17 6.70 -10.33
N ARG A 335 4.65 7.72 -11.05
CA ARG A 335 4.37 7.93 -12.47
C ARG A 335 4.74 6.74 -13.33
N GLY A 336 5.57 5.80 -12.87
CA GLY A 336 5.98 4.62 -13.64
C GLY A 336 6.77 5.02 -14.88
N GLU A 337 8.10 5.04 -14.74
CA GLU A 337 9.01 4.71 -15.84
C GLU A 337 8.83 3.22 -16.11
N SER A 338 8.52 2.74 -17.30
CA SER A 338 8.91 3.20 -18.63
C SER A 338 7.70 3.68 -19.45
N LYS A 339 7.58 5.01 -19.64
CA LYS A 339 6.98 5.51 -20.87
C LYS A 339 8.06 5.39 -21.94
N GLU A 340 8.05 4.30 -22.68
CA GLU A 340 8.60 4.38 -24.03
C GLU A 340 7.72 5.41 -24.75
N VAL A 341 8.31 6.54 -25.12
CA VAL A 341 7.64 7.56 -25.91
C VAL A 341 8.11 7.35 -27.34
N SER A 342 7.19 6.89 -28.17
CA SER A 342 7.46 6.76 -29.60
C SER A 342 6.68 7.87 -30.29
N SER A 343 7.40 8.70 -31.04
CA SER A 343 6.78 9.74 -31.84
C SER A 343 6.85 9.39 -33.33
N SER A 344 5.81 9.78 -34.06
CA SER A 344 5.79 9.71 -35.51
C SER A 344 5.27 11.01 -36.09
N ARG A 345 5.73 11.34 -37.29
CA ARG A 345 5.34 12.52 -38.05
C ARG A 345 4.92 12.10 -39.45
N ILE A 346 3.65 12.31 -39.77
CA ILE A 346 3.07 12.01 -41.08
C ILE A 346 2.78 13.33 -41.79
N THR A 347 3.28 13.50 -43.03
CA THR A 347 3.01 14.69 -43.85
C THR A 347 2.19 14.29 -45.08
N MET A 348 1.10 15.00 -45.34
CA MET A 348 0.20 14.73 -46.46
C MET A 348 -0.12 15.98 -47.27
N GLN A 349 -0.33 15.80 -48.58
CA GLN A 349 -0.82 16.86 -49.48
C GLN A 349 -2.35 16.98 -49.37
N THR A 350 -2.82 17.49 -48.24
CA THR A 350 -4.24 17.73 -47.94
C THR A 350 -4.40 18.92 -47.00
N THR A 351 -5.63 19.38 -46.75
CA THR A 351 -5.89 20.45 -45.77
C THR A 351 -5.88 19.89 -44.34
N PRO A 352 -5.50 20.69 -43.31
CA PRO A 352 -5.51 20.25 -41.92
C PRO A 352 -6.87 19.68 -41.48
N VAL A 353 -7.97 20.35 -41.85
CA VAL A 353 -9.34 19.89 -41.54
C VAL A 353 -9.67 18.56 -42.23
N ALA A 354 -9.22 18.34 -43.47
CA ALA A 354 -9.44 17.07 -44.15
C ALA A 354 -8.62 15.94 -43.50
N LEU A 355 -7.38 16.20 -43.10
CA LEU A 355 -6.55 15.23 -42.37
C LEU A 355 -7.17 14.87 -41.01
N PHE A 356 -7.65 15.86 -40.25
CA PHE A 356 -8.34 15.64 -38.99
C PHE A 356 -9.57 14.75 -39.14
N ASN A 357 -10.43 15.05 -40.11
CA ASN A 357 -11.64 14.26 -40.35
C ASN A 357 -11.33 12.83 -40.78
N GLU A 358 -10.23 12.62 -41.53
CA GLU A 358 -9.81 11.27 -41.90
C GLU A 358 -9.19 10.53 -40.71
N LEU A 359 -8.40 11.20 -39.87
CA LEU A 359 -7.84 10.64 -38.64
C LEU A 359 -8.93 10.14 -37.69
N VAL A 360 -9.99 10.93 -37.49
CA VAL A 360 -11.16 10.51 -36.70
C VAL A 360 -11.76 9.21 -37.25
N LYS A 361 -11.94 9.11 -38.57
CA LYS A 361 -12.45 7.87 -39.20
C LYS A 361 -11.49 6.69 -39.05
N VAL A 362 -10.17 6.94 -39.10
CA VAL A 362 -9.14 5.92 -38.88
C VAL A 362 -9.22 5.41 -37.45
N CYS A 363 -9.39 6.29 -36.47
CA CYS A 363 -9.57 5.91 -35.07
C CYS A 363 -10.83 5.05 -34.89
N ASP A 364 -11.98 5.51 -35.40
CA ASP A 364 -13.26 4.79 -35.32
C ASP A 364 -13.16 3.39 -35.96
N ARG A 365 -12.52 3.28 -37.13
CA ARG A 365 -12.36 2.01 -37.85
C ARG A 365 -11.48 1.01 -37.11
N ASN A 366 -10.45 1.49 -36.41
CA ASN A 366 -9.45 0.65 -35.74
C ASN A 366 -9.75 0.40 -34.26
N GLY A 367 -10.95 0.80 -33.78
CA GLY A 367 -11.33 0.65 -32.37
C GLY A 367 -10.47 1.48 -31.43
N ILE A 368 -9.92 2.59 -31.91
CA ILE A 368 -9.17 3.57 -31.11
C ILE A 368 -10.19 4.55 -30.55
N ASN A 369 -10.29 4.62 -29.24
CA ASN A 369 -11.24 5.49 -28.56
C ASN A 369 -10.69 6.92 -28.48
N ILE A 370 -11.46 7.89 -28.93
CA ILE A 370 -11.10 9.31 -28.87
C ILE A 370 -11.55 9.87 -27.52
N THR A 371 -10.60 10.29 -26.69
CA THR A 371 -10.88 10.85 -25.36
C THR A 371 -11.10 12.35 -25.39
N GLU A 372 -10.36 13.07 -26.23
CA GLU A 372 -10.53 14.50 -26.46
C GLU A 372 -10.38 14.83 -27.93
N ARG A 373 -11.12 15.84 -28.41
CA ARG A 373 -11.08 16.27 -29.81
C ARG A 373 -11.28 17.77 -29.94
N SER A 374 -10.35 18.41 -30.62
CA SER A 374 -10.39 19.81 -31.00
C SER A 374 -10.09 19.90 -32.49
N PRO A 375 -11.08 20.19 -33.35
CA PRO A 375 -10.81 20.31 -34.79
C PRO A 375 -9.92 21.52 -35.08
N PRO A 376 -9.11 21.48 -36.17
CA PRO A 376 -8.31 22.63 -36.58
C PRO A 376 -9.18 23.87 -36.82
N GLY A 377 -8.66 25.04 -36.41
CA GLY A 377 -9.27 26.34 -36.68
C GLY A 377 -9.14 26.77 -38.14
N ASP A 378 -9.64 27.98 -38.44
CA ASP A 378 -9.55 28.59 -39.78
C ASP A 378 -8.12 29.04 -40.16
N GLY A 379 -7.21 29.02 -39.19
CA GLY A 379 -5.81 29.39 -39.37
C GLY A 379 -5.57 30.89 -39.59
N THR A 380 -4.30 31.28 -39.49
CA THR A 380 -3.88 32.67 -39.64
C THR A 380 -3.39 32.94 -41.08
N PRO A 381 -3.77 34.08 -41.70
CA PRO A 381 -3.25 34.43 -43.02
C PRO A 381 -1.73 34.58 -43.03
N VAL A 382 -1.07 33.97 -44.03
CA VAL A 382 0.40 34.02 -44.14
C VAL A 382 0.85 35.35 -44.74
N GLU A 383 1.72 36.07 -44.04
CA GLU A 383 2.25 37.35 -44.50
C GLU A 383 2.98 37.21 -45.85
N GLY A 384 2.62 38.07 -46.81
CA GLY A 384 3.20 38.06 -48.16
C GLY A 384 2.68 36.97 -49.11
N ARG A 385 1.70 36.15 -48.69
CA ARG A 385 1.05 35.13 -49.52
C ARG A 385 -0.47 35.22 -49.46
N GLU A 386 -1.05 35.91 -50.43
CA GLU A 386 -2.50 36.11 -50.53
C GLU A 386 -3.25 34.77 -50.71
N GLY A 387 -4.25 34.53 -49.87
CA GLY A 387 -5.11 33.33 -49.92
C GLY A 387 -4.55 32.08 -49.23
N VAL A 388 -3.36 32.15 -48.63
CA VAL A 388 -2.73 31.04 -47.89
C VAL A 388 -2.89 31.24 -46.39
N TYR A 389 -3.32 30.21 -45.70
CA TYR A 389 -3.59 30.17 -44.26
C TYR A 389 -2.68 29.13 -43.58
N ASP A 390 -2.23 29.44 -42.37
CA ASP A 390 -1.38 28.59 -41.52
C ASP A 390 -2.15 28.18 -40.26
N VAL A 391 -2.29 26.88 -40.06
CA VAL A 391 -2.94 26.26 -38.91
C VAL A 391 -1.83 25.75 -38.00
N SER A 392 -1.62 26.43 -36.87
CA SER A 392 -0.60 26.09 -35.87
C SER A 392 -0.91 26.75 -34.52
N GLY A 393 -0.27 26.30 -33.44
CA GLY A 393 -0.51 26.85 -32.10
C GLY A 393 -1.95 26.65 -31.65
N GLU A 394 -2.62 27.71 -31.19
CA GLU A 394 -4.01 27.64 -30.71
C GLU A 394 -5.03 27.22 -31.79
N ASP A 395 -4.69 27.37 -33.07
CA ASP A 395 -5.53 26.94 -34.19
C ASP A 395 -5.26 25.47 -34.62
N ALA A 396 -4.27 24.80 -34.02
CA ALA A 396 -3.95 23.41 -34.35
C ALA A 396 -5.13 22.48 -34.03
N GLY A 397 -5.28 21.42 -34.83
CA GLY A 397 -6.19 20.35 -34.48
C GLY A 397 -5.54 19.43 -33.45
N GLU A 398 -6.25 19.09 -32.39
CA GLU A 398 -5.77 18.18 -31.35
C GLU A 398 -6.70 16.97 -31.22
N LEU A 399 -6.11 15.80 -31.08
CA LEU A 399 -6.83 14.57 -30.84
C LEU A 399 -6.09 13.74 -29.79
N ASP A 400 -6.70 13.56 -28.62
CA ASP A 400 -6.21 12.60 -27.64
C ASP A 400 -6.97 11.29 -27.76
N VAL A 401 -6.24 10.19 -27.78
CA VAL A 401 -6.80 8.87 -28.03
C VAL A 401 -6.25 7.80 -27.10
N ARG A 402 -7.04 6.76 -26.90
CA ARG A 402 -6.73 5.56 -26.13
C ARG A 402 -7.03 4.32 -26.95
N ARG A 403 -6.09 3.38 -27.00
CA ARG A 403 -6.30 2.05 -27.60
C ARG A 403 -5.95 0.95 -26.62
N GLU A 404 -6.85 -0.02 -26.47
CA GLU A 404 -6.64 -1.21 -25.65
C GLU A 404 -6.19 -2.39 -26.51
N TYR A 405 -5.16 -3.12 -26.03
CA TYR A 405 -4.65 -4.34 -26.64
C TYR A 405 -4.97 -5.56 -25.75
N GLY A 406 -6.21 -5.63 -25.26
CA GLY A 406 -6.65 -6.71 -24.36
C GLY A 406 -5.77 -6.81 -23.12
N ASP A 407 -5.19 -7.99 -22.90
CA ASP A 407 -4.32 -8.30 -21.76
C ASP A 407 -2.88 -7.77 -21.94
N GLU A 408 -2.49 -7.37 -23.16
CA GLU A 408 -1.12 -6.91 -23.47
C GLU A 408 -0.86 -5.48 -22.94
N GLY A 409 -1.88 -4.62 -22.91
CA GLY A 409 -1.73 -3.25 -22.39
C GLY A 409 -2.63 -2.21 -23.02
N VAL A 410 -2.33 -0.93 -22.74
CA VAL A 410 -3.06 0.23 -23.27
C VAL A 410 -2.04 1.22 -23.82
N VAL A 411 -2.36 1.82 -24.97
CA VAL A 411 -1.62 2.93 -25.56
C VAL A 411 -2.46 4.20 -25.44
N TYR A 412 -1.85 5.26 -24.94
CA TYR A 412 -2.40 6.61 -24.98
C TYR A 412 -1.58 7.42 -25.99
N ALA A 413 -2.22 8.20 -26.84
CA ALA A 413 -1.51 9.05 -27.78
C ALA A 413 -2.15 10.44 -27.84
N GLY A 414 -1.30 11.47 -27.85
CA GLY A 414 -1.68 12.81 -28.24
C GLY A 414 -1.30 13.05 -29.69
N MET A 415 -2.19 13.66 -30.45
CA MET A 415 -2.01 13.91 -31.87
C MET A 415 -2.28 15.37 -32.18
N GLU A 416 -1.32 16.03 -32.81
CA GLU A 416 -1.43 17.43 -33.23
C GLU A 416 -1.42 17.52 -34.76
N ILE A 417 -2.36 18.26 -35.32
CA ILE A 417 -2.49 18.50 -36.75
C ILE A 417 -2.25 19.98 -37.04
N THR A 418 -1.19 20.23 -37.78
CA THR A 418 -0.79 21.56 -38.24
C THR A 418 -0.65 21.58 -39.76
N GLY A 419 -0.58 22.76 -40.36
CA GLY A 419 -0.24 22.87 -41.77
C GLY A 419 -0.79 24.08 -42.47
N ARG A 420 -0.51 24.16 -43.76
CA ARG A 420 -0.87 25.30 -44.61
C ARG A 420 -1.84 24.90 -45.68
N TYR A 421 -2.80 25.76 -45.99
CA TYR A 421 -3.72 25.53 -47.09
C TYR A 421 -4.11 26.83 -47.78
N THR A 422 -4.51 26.71 -49.04
CA THR A 422 -5.08 27.82 -49.80
C THR A 422 -6.60 27.72 -49.74
N ALA A 423 -7.28 28.75 -49.22
CA ALA A 423 -8.74 28.77 -49.21
C ALA A 423 -9.24 28.88 -50.66
N MET A 424 -9.94 27.85 -51.15
CA MET A 424 -10.57 27.95 -52.46
C MET A 424 -11.75 28.92 -52.37
N SER A 425 -11.62 30.11 -52.95
CA SER A 425 -12.74 31.04 -53.09
C SER A 425 -13.82 30.41 -53.99
N GLU A 426 -15.09 30.48 -53.57
CA GLU A 426 -16.27 29.96 -54.29
C GLU A 426 -16.35 30.38 -55.78
N GLU A 427 -15.65 31.45 -56.19
CA GLU A 427 -15.61 31.92 -57.59
C GLU A 427 -14.95 30.93 -58.58
N ALA A 428 -14.23 29.90 -58.12
CA ALA A 428 -13.60 28.93 -59.01
C ALA A 428 -14.56 27.83 -59.55
N GLN A 429 -15.77 27.69 -59.00
CA GLN A 429 -16.71 26.63 -59.42
C GLN A 429 -17.70 27.03 -60.52
N VAL A 430 -17.72 28.29 -60.99
CA VAL A 430 -18.67 28.73 -62.03
C VAL A 430 -17.95 29.45 -63.18
N SER A 431 -17.34 28.71 -64.09
CA SER A 431 -17.14 29.18 -65.48
C SER A 431 -16.91 28.02 -66.47
N THR A 432 -17.89 27.14 -66.61
CA THR A 432 -18.07 26.36 -67.84
C THR A 432 -19.47 26.63 -68.38
N PHE A 433 -19.76 27.86 -68.81
CA PHE A 433 -20.82 28.22 -69.75
C PHE A 433 -20.71 29.74 -70.06
N ASP A 434 -19.90 30.11 -71.05
CA ASP A 434 -20.38 30.72 -72.31
C ASP A 434 -19.19 31.15 -73.18
N GLU A 435 -19.37 31.02 -74.50
CA GLU A 435 -18.39 31.39 -75.51
C GLU A 435 -18.20 32.92 -75.58
N THR A 436 -16.97 33.33 -75.90
CA THR A 436 -16.48 34.66 -76.34
C THR A 436 -15.79 35.60 -75.34
N GLU A 437 -14.63 36.07 -75.83
CA GLU A 437 -13.78 37.20 -75.44
C GLU A 437 -12.84 37.11 -74.24
N ASP A 438 -11.58 37.47 -74.54
CA ASP A 438 -10.39 37.50 -73.69
C ASP A 438 -10.66 38.00 -72.27
N ARG A 439 -10.64 37.07 -71.31
CA ARG A 439 -10.36 37.38 -69.91
C ARG A 439 -8.93 36.96 -69.59
N LEU A 440 -8.09 37.97 -69.44
CA LEU A 440 -6.75 37.87 -68.89
C LEU A 440 -6.86 37.44 -67.42
N VAL A 441 -6.91 36.13 -67.17
CA VAL A 441 -6.73 35.57 -65.83
C VAL A 441 -5.33 35.97 -65.39
N ARG A 442 -5.24 36.93 -64.46
CA ARG A 442 -4.00 37.18 -63.73
C ARG A 442 -3.57 35.84 -63.14
N ARG A 443 -2.52 35.25 -63.68
CA ARG A 443 -1.71 34.22 -63.01
C ARG A 443 -1.29 34.81 -61.68
N THR A 444 -2.07 34.58 -60.64
CA THR A 444 -1.74 34.90 -59.26
C THR A 444 -0.55 34.03 -58.88
N LYS A 445 0.64 34.64 -58.91
CA LYS A 445 1.86 34.12 -58.29
C LYS A 445 1.58 33.96 -56.80
N GLY A 446 1.28 32.75 -56.31
CA GLY A 446 1.35 32.51 -54.87
C GLY A 446 0.64 31.28 -54.33
N GLY A 447 -0.55 30.90 -54.84
CA GLY A 447 -1.42 29.95 -54.13
C GLY A 447 -1.71 28.61 -54.81
N LEU A 448 -1.41 28.45 -56.10
CA LEU A 448 -1.78 27.22 -56.85
C LEU A 448 -0.88 26.01 -56.58
N ASP A 449 0.31 26.22 -56.01
CA ASP A 449 1.26 25.13 -55.69
C ASP A 449 1.03 24.53 -54.28
N ASP A 450 0.31 25.25 -53.40
CA ASP A 450 0.02 24.83 -52.02
C ASP A 450 -1.47 24.45 -51.88
N ALA A 451 -1.88 23.36 -52.55
CA ALA A 451 -3.23 22.80 -52.50
C ALA A 451 -3.66 22.28 -51.09
N GLY A 452 -2.81 22.46 -50.08
CA GLY A 452 -2.92 21.90 -48.73
C GLY A 452 -1.70 21.03 -48.43
N ARG A 453 -0.96 21.37 -47.38
CA ARG A 453 0.05 20.51 -46.76
C ARG A 453 -0.21 20.47 -45.27
N ALA A 454 -0.71 19.32 -44.81
CA ALA A 454 -0.97 19.05 -43.41
C ALA A 454 0.10 18.09 -42.85
N THR A 455 0.43 18.28 -41.59
CA THR A 455 1.35 17.46 -40.81
C THR A 455 0.57 16.95 -39.60
N LEU A 456 0.67 15.66 -39.33
CA LEU A 456 0.17 15.00 -38.14
C LEU A 456 1.38 14.56 -37.32
N ASP A 457 1.53 15.13 -36.14
CA ASP A 457 2.49 14.71 -35.12
C ASP A 457 1.78 13.83 -34.11
N ILE A 458 2.35 12.67 -33.81
CA ILE A 458 1.76 11.66 -32.92
C ILE A 458 2.78 11.35 -31.83
N ASP A 459 2.38 11.51 -30.58
CA ASP A 459 3.15 11.12 -29.40
C ASP A 459 2.45 9.96 -28.69
N ALA A 460 2.87 8.72 -28.98
CA ALA A 460 2.33 7.51 -28.36
C ALA A 460 3.07 7.14 -27.08
N ARG A 461 2.30 6.71 -26.07
CA ARG A 461 2.77 6.42 -24.71
C ARG A 461 2.12 5.13 -24.21
N SER A 462 2.95 4.15 -23.89
CA SER A 462 2.57 2.88 -23.30
C SER A 462 3.69 2.35 -22.40
N ALA A 463 3.38 1.33 -21.61
CA ALA A 463 4.34 0.59 -20.80
C ALA A 463 5.24 -0.32 -21.66
N ASP A 464 4.83 -0.63 -22.90
CA ASP A 464 5.53 -1.50 -23.84
C ASP A 464 5.79 -0.75 -25.17
N ALA A 465 7.07 -0.65 -25.56
CA ALA A 465 7.50 -0.05 -26.82
C ALA A 465 6.93 -0.76 -28.05
N GLU A 466 6.70 -2.07 -27.98
CA GLU A 466 6.09 -2.81 -29.08
C GLU A 466 4.64 -2.36 -29.29
N LEU A 467 3.89 -2.08 -28.22
CA LEU A 467 2.52 -1.59 -28.33
C LEU A 467 2.48 -0.18 -28.93
N ASN A 468 3.42 0.69 -28.55
CA ASN A 468 3.57 1.98 -29.21
C ASN A 468 3.87 1.83 -30.70
N SER A 469 4.80 0.95 -31.05
CA SER A 469 5.17 0.68 -32.44
C SER A 469 3.98 0.16 -33.24
N ARG A 470 3.23 -0.82 -32.71
CA ARG A 470 2.01 -1.36 -33.33
C ARG A 470 0.93 -0.29 -33.48
N PHE A 471 0.80 0.61 -32.50
CA PHE A 471 -0.13 1.73 -32.57
C PHE A 471 0.24 2.69 -33.69
N LEU A 472 1.50 3.15 -33.72
CA LEU A 472 2.00 4.06 -34.76
C LEU A 472 1.89 3.43 -36.14
N SER A 473 2.29 2.18 -36.32
CA SER A 473 2.15 1.46 -37.59
C SER A 473 0.70 1.35 -38.05
N THR A 474 -0.26 1.16 -37.13
CA THR A 474 -1.69 1.14 -37.51
C THR A 474 -2.14 2.49 -38.11
N ILE A 475 -1.67 3.60 -37.55
CA ILE A 475 -2.01 4.94 -38.06
C ILE A 475 -1.27 5.20 -39.38
N GLU A 476 0.03 4.87 -39.46
CA GLU A 476 0.84 5.04 -40.67
C GLU A 476 0.33 4.22 -41.86
N GLU A 477 -0.03 2.95 -41.65
CA GLU A 477 -0.62 2.08 -42.67
C GLU A 477 -1.95 2.63 -43.18
N ALA A 478 -2.77 3.21 -42.28
CA ALA A 478 -4.05 3.81 -42.66
C ALA A 478 -3.90 5.05 -43.55
N PHE A 479 -2.77 5.76 -43.45
CA PHE A 479 -2.42 6.92 -44.28
C PHE A 479 -1.47 6.61 -45.44
N GLY A 480 -1.09 5.34 -45.63
CA GLY A 480 -0.34 4.86 -46.80
C GLY A 480 1.19 4.87 -46.66
N GLY A 481 1.74 4.70 -45.46
CA GLY A 481 3.19 4.56 -45.26
C GLY A 481 3.75 3.26 -45.85
N GLU A 482 4.73 3.37 -46.75
CA GLU A 482 5.66 2.27 -47.09
C GLU A 482 6.76 2.20 -46.02
N MET A 483 7.03 1.01 -45.46
CA MET A 483 8.16 0.73 -44.55
C MET A 483 9.52 0.93 -45.21
#